data_AF-A0A8T0GQT1-F1
#
_entry.id   AF-A0A8T0GQT1-F1
#
_cell.length_a   1.000
_cell.length_b   1.000
_cell.length_c   1.000
_cell.angle_alpha   90.00
_cell.angle_beta   90.00
_cell.angle_gamma   90.00
#
_symmetry.space_group_name_H-M   'P 1'
#
loop_
_entity.id
_entity.type
_entity.pdbx_description
1 polymer ?
#
loop_
_entity_poly.entity_id
_entity_poly.type
_entity_poly.pdbx_seq_one_letter_code
_entity_poly.pdbx_strand_id
1 'polypeptide(L)'
;MPSLDLVRCLRIDLVTQSRLSKPAVWSLASERSPTSVWSMSGARGGYSCSMWRVENQANTFFARPDLKCPPARMAYALADGKKRARDKLSAEIKIGRM
;
A
#
# COMPACT_ATOMS: atom_id res chain seq x y z
N MET A 1 0.08 -14.11 -9.01
CA MET A 1 -0.51 -13.62 -7.75
C MET A 1 0.51 -13.89 -6.66
N PRO A 2 0.90 -12.89 -5.83
CA PRO A 2 1.81 -13.15 -4.71
C PRO A 2 1.13 -14.12 -3.72
N SER A 3 1.94 -14.89 -2.99
CA SER A 3 1.39 -15.75 -1.92
C SER A 3 0.69 -14.90 -0.87
N LEU A 4 -0.49 -15.34 -0.43
CA LEU A 4 -1.26 -14.65 0.62
C LEU A 4 -0.52 -14.66 1.97
N ASP A 5 0.43 -15.58 2.17
CA ASP A 5 1.27 -15.59 3.38
C ASP A 5 2.19 -14.37 3.46
N LEU A 6 2.49 -13.73 2.32
CA LEU A 6 3.35 -12.56 2.21
C LEU A 6 2.57 -11.24 2.31
N VAL A 7 1.23 -11.26 2.23
CA VAL A 7 0.40 -10.06 2.17
C VAL A 7 -0.61 -10.07 3.32
N ARG A 8 -0.56 -9.05 4.18
CA ARG A 8 -1.50 -8.86 5.28
C ARG A 8 -2.11 -7.47 5.23
N CYS A 9 -3.40 -7.36 5.54
CA CYS A 9 -4.07 -6.08 5.67
C CYS A 9 -3.86 -5.52 7.08
N LEU A 10 -3.59 -4.21 7.18
CA LEU A 10 -3.57 -3.50 8.45
C LEU A 10 -4.97 -3.05 8.82
N ARG A 11 -5.27 -3.08 10.12
CA ARG A 11 -6.52 -2.54 10.66
C ARG A 11 -6.46 -1.00 10.60
N ILE A 12 -7.58 -0.37 10.27
CA ILE A 12 -7.64 1.08 9.96
C ILE A 12 -7.23 1.98 11.14
N ASP A 13 -7.41 1.52 12.37
CA ASP A 13 -7.04 2.24 13.59
C ASP A 13 -5.54 2.18 13.91
N LEU A 14 -4.75 1.39 13.16
CA LEU A 14 -3.29 1.32 13.28
C LEU A 14 -2.58 2.28 12.32
N VAL A 15 -3.33 3.05 11.53
CA VAL A 15 -2.80 3.96 10.52
C VAL A 15 -3.38 5.36 10.69
N THR A 16 -2.64 6.36 10.24
CA THR A 16 -3.08 7.76 10.17
C THR A 16 -3.13 8.20 8.71
N GLN A 17 -3.95 9.20 8.41
CA GLN A 17 -3.98 9.76 7.06
C GLN A 17 -2.63 10.40 6.71
N SER A 18 -2.21 10.20 5.46
CA SER A 18 -0.99 10.73 4.89
C SER A 18 -1.30 11.47 3.58
N ARG A 19 -0.26 11.98 2.92
CA ARG A 19 -0.32 12.72 1.67
C ARG A 19 0.15 11.84 0.51
N LEU A 20 -0.29 12.21 -0.68
CA LEU A 20 0.20 11.65 -1.93
C LEU A 20 1.24 12.61 -2.49
N SER A 21 2.37 12.06 -2.90
CA SER A 21 3.35 12.79 -3.67
C SER A 21 2.76 13.11 -5.05
N LYS A 22 3.00 14.34 -5.51
CA LYS A 22 2.63 14.81 -6.84
C LYS A 22 3.89 15.29 -7.56
N PRO A 23 4.05 15.01 -8.86
CA PRO A 23 3.14 14.24 -9.73
C PRO A 23 3.16 12.72 -9.44
N ALA A 24 2.40 11.93 -10.22
CA ALA A 24 2.50 10.47 -10.19
C ALA A 24 3.96 10.04 -10.41
N VAL A 25 4.41 8.98 -9.70
CA VAL A 25 5.77 8.47 -9.86
C VAL A 25 5.96 7.71 -11.17
N TRP A 26 4.87 7.19 -11.71
CA TRP A 26 4.85 6.55 -13.02
C TRP A 26 3.45 6.64 -13.63
N SER A 27 3.38 6.79 -14.95
CA SER A 27 2.13 6.79 -15.69
C SER A 27 2.35 6.28 -17.11
N LEU A 28 1.33 5.61 -17.62
CA LEU A 28 1.27 5.13 -18.98
C LEU A 28 -0.10 5.46 -19.55
N ALA A 29 -0.12 6.11 -20.71
CA ALA A 29 -1.28 6.18 -21.58
C ALA A 29 -0.86 5.60 -22.92
N SER A 30 -1.52 4.53 -23.34
CA SER A 30 -1.45 4.07 -24.71
C SER A 30 -2.68 4.56 -25.45
N GLU A 31 -2.45 5.27 -26.55
CA GLU A 31 -3.50 5.53 -27.51
C GLU A 31 -4.03 4.22 -28.11
N ARG A 32 -5.26 4.28 -28.59
CA ARG A 32 -6.01 3.15 -29.15
C ARG A 32 -5.28 2.60 -30.37
N SER A 33 -4.40 1.61 -30.18
CA SER A 33 -3.83 0.86 -31.29
C SER A 33 -4.55 -0.48 -31.44
N PRO A 34 -5.10 -0.80 -32.64
CA PRO A 34 -5.73 -2.09 -32.92
C PRO A 34 -4.74 -3.27 -32.90
N THR A 35 -3.42 -3.01 -32.83
CA THR A 35 -2.35 -4.03 -32.74
C THR A 35 -1.78 -4.17 -31.33
N SER A 36 -2.36 -3.53 -30.31
CA SER A 36 -1.86 -3.59 -28.93
C SER A 36 -2.09 -4.98 -28.31
N VAL A 37 -1.07 -5.83 -28.36
CA VAL A 37 -1.09 -7.23 -27.84
C VAL A 37 -1.13 -7.31 -26.31
N TRP A 38 -0.88 -6.20 -25.63
CA TRP A 38 -0.74 -6.10 -24.18
C TRP A 38 -2.07 -5.56 -23.61
N SER A 39 -2.98 -6.48 -23.26
CA SER A 39 -4.21 -6.21 -22.52
C SER A 39 -3.96 -6.48 -21.03
N MET A 40 -3.69 -5.43 -20.26
CA MET A 40 -3.79 -5.53 -18.81
C MET A 40 -5.26 -5.34 -18.44
N SER A 41 -5.97 -6.46 -18.30
CA SER A 41 -7.39 -6.55 -17.89
C SER A 41 -8.43 -6.16 -18.94
N GLY A 42 -8.75 -7.05 -19.88
CA GLY A 42 -10.11 -7.27 -20.43
C GLY A 42 -10.79 -6.12 -21.19
N ALA A 43 -10.20 -4.93 -21.27
CA ALA A 43 -10.77 -3.79 -21.95
C ALA A 43 -10.38 -3.80 -23.43
N ARG A 44 -11.37 -3.92 -24.32
CA ARG A 44 -11.22 -3.63 -25.75
C ARG A 44 -11.12 -2.12 -25.93
N GLY A 45 -9.92 -1.57 -25.76
CA GLY A 45 -9.63 -0.14 -25.85
C GLY A 45 -8.21 0.14 -25.37
N GLY A 46 -7.65 1.30 -25.74
CA GLY A 46 -6.37 1.75 -25.18
C GLY A 46 -6.40 1.72 -23.66
N TYR A 47 -5.24 1.55 -23.04
CA TYR A 47 -5.14 1.34 -21.61
C TYR A 47 -4.30 2.44 -21.00
N SER A 48 -4.66 2.74 -19.77
CA SER A 48 -4.01 3.73 -18.95
C SER A 48 -3.67 3.10 -17.61
N CYS A 49 -2.52 3.43 -17.05
CA CYS A 49 -2.23 3.09 -15.67
C CYS A 49 -1.32 4.13 -15.04
N SER A 50 -1.43 4.29 -13.72
CA SER A 50 -0.62 5.24 -12.98
C SER A 50 -0.27 4.70 -11.59
N MET A 51 0.91 5.09 -11.11
CA MET A 51 1.41 4.79 -9.77
C MET A 51 1.63 6.08 -9.00
N TRP A 52 1.07 6.16 -7.79
CA TRP A 52 1.10 7.36 -6.95
C TRP A 52 1.76 7.03 -5.62
N ARG A 53 2.90 7.65 -5.34
CA ARG A 53 3.64 7.42 -4.09
C ARG A 53 2.89 8.06 -2.92
N VAL A 54 2.81 7.32 -1.81
CA VAL A 54 2.36 7.84 -0.53
C VAL A 54 3.56 8.38 0.24
N GLU A 55 3.42 9.56 0.83
CA GLU A 55 4.45 10.17 1.68
C GLU A 55 4.43 9.51 3.07
N ASN A 56 4.97 8.30 3.16
CA ASN A 56 5.06 7.55 4.41
C ASN A 56 6.39 6.81 4.57
N GLN A 57 6.60 6.29 5.77
CA GLN A 57 7.83 5.58 6.16
C GLN A 57 7.99 4.21 5.48
N ALA A 58 6.92 3.67 4.92
CA ALA A 58 6.86 2.33 4.34
C ALA A 58 7.06 2.31 2.81
N ASN A 59 7.30 3.47 2.19
CA ASN A 59 7.50 3.62 0.74
C ASN A 59 6.38 2.97 -0.11
N THR A 60 5.14 3.06 0.35
CA THR A 60 3.99 2.47 -0.35
C THR A 60 3.49 3.35 -1.50
N PHE A 61 2.73 2.78 -2.43
CA PHE A 61 2.12 3.50 -3.55
C PHE A 61 0.74 2.93 -3.90
N PHE A 62 -0.07 3.72 -4.61
CA PHE A 62 -1.31 3.27 -5.26
C PHE A 62 -1.05 2.97 -6.73
N ALA A 63 -1.49 1.80 -7.20
CA ALA A 63 -1.60 1.51 -8.63
C ALA A 63 -3.06 1.69 -9.09
N ARG A 64 -3.28 2.40 -10.19
CA ARG A 64 -4.61 2.62 -10.78
C ARG A 64 -4.63 2.22 -12.26
N PRO A 65 -5.76 1.71 -12.78
CA PRO A 65 -5.99 1.45 -14.20
C PRO A 65 -6.43 2.70 -14.97
N ASP A 66 -6.22 3.88 -14.41
CA ASP A 66 -6.47 5.18 -15.03
C ASP A 66 -5.34 6.14 -14.67
N LEU A 67 -5.39 7.35 -15.23
CA LEU A 67 -4.45 8.43 -14.90
C LEU A 67 -4.95 9.37 -13.79
N LYS A 68 -6.00 8.98 -13.04
CA LYS A 68 -6.64 9.86 -12.06
C LYS A 68 -5.89 9.83 -10.74
N CYS A 69 -5.59 11.00 -10.20
CA CYS A 69 -5.02 11.11 -8.85
C CYS A 69 -5.94 10.45 -7.81
N PRO A 70 -5.44 9.51 -6.98
CA PRO A 70 -6.22 8.93 -5.89
C PRO A 70 -6.65 10.01 -4.89
N PRO A 71 -7.85 9.90 -4.31
CA PRO A 71 -8.24 10.69 -3.14
C PRO A 71 -7.23 10.59 -2.00
N ALA A 72 -6.78 11.74 -1.49
CA ALA A 72 -5.81 11.81 -0.39
C ALA A 72 -6.26 11.05 0.86
N ARG A 73 -7.57 10.95 1.12
CA ARG A 73 -8.13 10.17 2.25
C ARG A 73 -7.76 8.68 2.24
N MET A 74 -7.32 8.15 1.10
CA MET A 74 -6.87 6.76 0.99
C MET A 74 -5.38 6.61 1.31
N ALA A 75 -4.60 7.68 1.32
CA ALA A 75 -3.19 7.63 1.67
C ALA A 75 -3.04 7.48 3.18
N TYR A 76 -2.28 6.47 3.60
CA TYR A 76 -2.07 6.14 5.00
C TYR A 76 -0.58 6.06 5.34
N ALA A 77 -0.23 6.48 6.54
CA ALA A 77 1.04 6.19 7.19
C ALA A 77 0.78 5.29 8.41
N LEU A 78 1.78 4.49 8.81
CA LEU A 78 1.71 3.80 10.10
C LEU A 78 1.57 4.86 11.19
N ALA A 79 0.63 4.66 12.10
CA ALA A 79 0.51 5.53 13.25
C ALA A 79 1.83 5.44 14.04
N ASP A 80 2.47 6.57 14.32
CA ASP A 80 3.55 6.63 15.30
C ASP A 80 2.94 6.26 16.65
N GLY A 81 3.00 4.97 16.97
CA GLY A 81 2.72 4.51 18.30
C GLY A 81 3.71 5.23 19.19
N LYS A 82 3.22 6.09 20.11
CA LYS A 82 3.91 6.24 21.39
C LYS A 82 4.27 4.82 21.79
N LYS A 83 5.56 4.49 21.87
CA LYS A 83 6.03 3.20 22.38
C LYS A 83 5.18 2.97 23.62
N ARG A 84 4.21 2.05 23.58
CA ARG A 84 3.58 1.64 24.83
C ARG A 84 4.77 1.13 25.62
N ALA A 85 5.12 1.83 26.69
CA ALA A 85 6.13 1.35 27.60
C ALA A 85 5.75 -0.11 27.85
N ARG A 86 6.69 -1.03 27.59
CA ARG A 86 6.54 -2.40 28.04
C ARG A 86 6.50 -2.30 29.56
N ASP A 87 5.31 -2.05 30.10
CA ASP A 87 5.08 -2.12 31.53
C ASP A 87 5.18 -3.61 31.88
N LYS A 88 6.41 -3.99 32.21
CA LYS A 88 6.82 -5.14 33.02
C LYS A 88 6.01 -6.42 32.77
N LEU A 89 6.29 -7.12 31.67
CA LEU A 89 6.06 -8.57 31.60
C LEU A 89 7.22 -9.27 32.32
N SER A 90 7.21 -9.26 33.65
CA SER A 90 8.00 -10.21 34.44
C SER A 90 7.25 -11.53 34.49
N ALA A 91 7.44 -12.36 33.46
CA ALA A 91 7.05 -13.77 33.54
C ALA A 91 8.14 -14.49 34.35
N GLU A 92 7.94 -14.58 35.66
CA GLU A 92 8.79 -15.36 36.54
C GLU A 92 8.52 -16.85 36.27
N ILE A 93 9.39 -17.50 35.51
CA ILE A 93 9.31 -18.94 35.25
C ILE A 93 10.04 -19.65 36.41
N LYS A 94 9.29 -20.16 37.39
CA LYS A 94 9.83 -21.09 38.39
C LYS A 94 9.98 -22.48 37.77
N ILE A 95 11.20 -22.82 37.37
CA ILE A 95 11.58 -24.21 37.09
C ILE A 95 11.77 -24.91 38.44
N GLY A 96 10.78 -25.70 38.85
CA GLY A 96 10.93 -26.63 39.97
C GLY A 96 11.95 -27.70 39.60
N ARG A 97 12.95 -27.90 40.47
CA ARG A 97 13.89 -29.01 40.35
C ARG A 97 13.17 -30.32 40.68
N MET A 98 13.29 -31.32 39.81
CA MET A 98 13.07 -32.73 40.14
C MET A 98 14.25 -33.27 40.92
#